data_AF-A0A656GH59-F1
#
_entry.id   AF-A0A656GH59-F1
#
_cell.length_a   1.000
_cell.length_b   1.000
_cell.length_c   1.000
_cell.angle_alpha   90.00
_cell.angle_beta   90.00
_cell.angle_gamma   90.00
#
_symmetry.space_group_name_H-M   'P 1'
#
loop_
_entity.id
_entity.type
_entity.pdbx_description
1 polymer ?
#
loop_
_entity_poly.entity_id
_entity_poly.type
_entity_poly.pdbx_seq_one_letter_code
_entity_poly.pdbx_strand_id
1 'polypeptide(L)'
;MLKRSTLSLGSAVLCGSFLVGGCANQLSQRSEHEERVERKLLEHTLQVDIGEPKTLELPQRRVRIHEHKSFEVTDFEVTRHYDRYTPYQPWREIYEIPLGAVAVVAGVGANVVNVFALGNLPESMTRDWIHYGVAGLKP
;
A
#
# COMPACT_ATOMS: atom_id res chain seq x y z
N MET A 1 -10.24 -56.15 6.34
CA MET A 1 -8.95 -55.43 6.31
C MET A 1 -8.96 -54.31 5.25
N LEU A 2 -9.71 -53.23 5.46
CA LEU A 2 -9.73 -52.08 4.54
C LEU A 2 -9.70 -50.78 5.34
N LYS A 3 -8.51 -50.35 5.77
CA LYS A 3 -8.34 -49.11 6.56
C LYS A 3 -7.13 -48.26 6.16
N ARG A 4 -6.49 -48.55 5.01
CA ARG A 4 -5.26 -47.87 4.54
C ARG A 4 -5.47 -46.84 3.42
N SER A 5 -6.63 -46.80 2.76
CA SER A 5 -6.84 -45.98 1.55
C SER A 5 -7.36 -44.57 1.82
N THR A 6 -8.32 -44.40 2.75
CA THR A 6 -8.97 -43.10 3.02
C THR A 6 -8.03 -42.07 3.65
N LEU A 7 -7.06 -42.53 4.46
CA LEU A 7 -6.04 -41.69 5.08
C LEU A 7 -5.01 -41.19 4.07
N SER A 8 -4.67 -42.01 3.07
CA SER A 8 -3.79 -41.65 1.96
C SER A 8 -4.45 -40.63 1.03
N LEU A 9 -5.72 -40.86 0.67
CA LEU A 9 -6.50 -39.93 -0.16
C LEU A 9 -6.72 -38.57 0.54
N GLY A 10 -7.05 -38.58 1.84
CA GLY A 10 -7.21 -37.34 2.61
C GLY A 10 -5.91 -36.54 2.71
N SER A 11 -4.76 -37.22 2.87
CA SER A 11 -3.44 -36.59 2.89
C SER A 11 -3.07 -36.00 1.53
N ALA A 12 -3.35 -36.69 0.43
CA ALA A 12 -3.07 -36.21 -0.92
C ALA A 12 -3.90 -34.98 -1.28
N VAL A 13 -5.19 -34.95 -0.92
CA VAL A 13 -6.08 -33.80 -1.15
C VAL A 13 -5.65 -32.60 -0.29
N LEU A 14 -5.28 -32.81 0.98
CA LEU A 14 -4.76 -31.76 1.83
C LEU A 14 -3.45 -31.18 1.29
N CYS A 15 -2.49 -32.02 0.88
CA CYS A 15 -1.24 -31.55 0.26
C CYS A 15 -1.50 -30.78 -1.04
N GLY A 16 -2.44 -31.24 -1.87
CA GLY A 16 -2.85 -30.54 -3.08
C GLY A 16 -3.44 -29.15 -2.80
N SER A 17 -4.28 -29.02 -1.77
CA SER A 17 -4.84 -27.72 -1.39
C SER A 17 -3.79 -26.74 -0.82
N PHE A 18 -2.78 -27.23 -0.09
CA PHE A 18 -1.70 -26.39 0.43
C PHE A 18 -0.75 -25.88 -0.68
N LEU A 19 -0.48 -26.69 -1.70
CA LEU A 19 0.41 -26.29 -2.80
C LEU A 19 -0.24 -25.29 -3.77
N VAL A 20 -1.57 -25.24 -3.85
CA VAL A 20 -2.30 -24.34 -4.78
C VAL A 20 -2.78 -23.05 -4.08
N GLY A 21 -2.94 -23.05 -2.75
CA GLY A 21 -3.44 -21.89 -2.00
C GLY A 21 -2.40 -20.81 -1.67
N GLY A 22 -1.12 -21.07 -1.90
CA GLY A 22 -0.02 -20.26 -1.39
C GLY A 22 0.57 -19.23 -2.34
N CYS A 23 -0.19 -18.71 -3.30
CA CYS A 23 0.27 -17.53 -4.03
C CYS A 23 0.28 -16.35 -3.05
N ALA A 24 1.47 -15.96 -2.58
CA ALA A 24 1.68 -14.80 -1.73
C ALA A 24 1.02 -13.57 -2.39
N ASN A 25 -0.15 -13.18 -1.89
CA ASN A 25 -0.88 -11.99 -2.33
C ASN A 25 -0.28 -10.77 -1.64
N GLN A 26 1.00 -10.50 -1.88
CA GLN A 26 1.63 -9.29 -1.40
C GLN A 26 1.04 -8.12 -2.18
N LEU A 27 0.03 -7.48 -1.58
CA LEU A 27 -0.62 -6.32 -2.15
C LEU A 27 0.36 -5.15 -2.06
N SER A 28 0.72 -4.59 -3.21
CA SER A 28 1.56 -3.39 -3.27
C SER A 28 0.90 -2.27 -2.46
N GLN A 29 1.59 -1.76 -1.45
CA GLN A 29 1.18 -0.58 -0.72
C GLN A 29 1.15 0.60 -1.71
N ARG A 30 0.01 1.29 -1.80
CA ARG A 30 -0.13 2.46 -2.66
C ARG A 30 0.08 3.70 -1.80
N SER A 31 1.19 4.40 -2.03
CA SER A 31 1.42 5.73 -1.49
C SER A 31 0.87 6.76 -2.48
N GLU A 32 -0.03 7.62 -2.02
CA GLU A 32 -0.49 8.76 -2.81
C GLU A 32 0.14 10.02 -2.25
N HIS A 33 0.75 10.80 -3.14
CA HIS A 33 1.34 12.08 -2.84
C HIS A 33 0.30 13.16 -3.13
N GLU A 34 -0.15 13.86 -2.09
CA GLU A 34 -1.13 14.93 -2.22
C GLU A 34 -0.46 16.26 -1.88
N GLU A 35 -0.24 17.09 -2.89
CA GLU A 35 0.16 18.48 -2.73
C GLU A 35 -1.09 19.31 -2.43
N ARG A 36 -1.18 19.88 -1.23
CA ARG A 36 -2.31 20.71 -0.81
C ARG A 36 -1.81 22.11 -0.49
N VAL A 37 -2.31 23.09 -1.23
CA VAL A 37 -2.04 24.52 -0.99
C VAL A 37 -3.22 25.12 -0.24
N GLU A 38 -3.01 25.53 1.01
CA GLU A 38 -4.02 26.23 1.79
C GLU A 38 -3.79 27.75 1.72
N ARG A 39 -4.84 28.50 1.40
CA ARG A 39 -4.79 29.97 1.31
C ARG A 39 -5.71 30.55 2.36
N LYS A 40 -5.14 31.23 3.35
CA LYS A 40 -5.89 31.92 4.39
C LYS A 40 -5.87 33.42 4.11
N LEU A 41 -7.04 34.04 4.02
CA LEU A 41 -7.17 35.49 3.81
C LEU A 41 -6.72 36.20 5.09
N LEU A 42 -5.68 37.04 5.00
CA LEU A 42 -5.18 37.84 6.11
C LEU A 42 -5.85 39.21 6.14
N GLU A 43 -5.88 39.87 4.99
CA GLU A 43 -6.42 41.22 4.85
C GLU A 43 -7.21 41.34 3.55
N HIS A 44 -8.30 42.08 3.62
CA HIS A 44 -9.14 42.39 2.48
C HIS A 44 -9.55 43.85 2.54
N THR A 45 -9.04 44.63 1.60
CA THR A 45 -9.26 46.07 1.52
C THR A 45 -10.00 46.38 0.23
N LEU A 46 -11.13 47.08 0.35
CA LEU A 46 -11.95 47.54 -0.75
C LEU A 46 -11.95 49.07 -0.75
N GLN A 47 -11.39 49.66 -1.80
CA GLN A 47 -11.40 51.10 -2.02
C GLN A 47 -12.34 51.43 -3.19
N VAL A 48 -13.32 52.29 -2.93
CA VAL A 48 -14.31 52.72 -3.91
C VAL A 48 -14.10 54.19 -4.22
N ASP A 49 -13.59 54.47 -5.40
CA ASP A 49 -13.36 55.83 -5.87
C ASP A 49 -14.53 56.31 -6.71
N ILE A 50 -15.09 57.43 -6.24
CA ILE A 50 -16.38 57.98 -6.66
C ILE A 50 -16.23 59.08 -7.74
N GLY A 51 -15.03 59.64 -7.90
CA GLY A 51 -14.76 60.80 -8.74
C GLY A 51 -14.96 62.13 -8.02
N GLU A 52 -14.73 63.26 -8.71
CA GLU A 52 -14.87 64.61 -8.13
C GLU A 52 -16.33 64.98 -7.79
N PRO A 53 -16.57 65.75 -6.71
CA PRO A 53 -17.91 66.05 -6.23
C PRO A 53 -18.78 66.80 -7.24
N LYS A 54 -18.20 67.59 -8.15
CA LYS A 54 -18.93 68.28 -9.24
C LYS A 54 -19.57 67.33 -10.27
N THR A 55 -19.15 66.07 -10.31
CA THR A 55 -19.71 65.05 -11.22
C THR A 55 -20.83 64.21 -10.58
N LEU A 56 -21.16 64.46 -9.30
CA LEU A 56 -22.23 63.75 -8.58
C LEU A 56 -23.64 64.08 -9.10
N GLU A 57 -23.81 65.18 -9.84
CA GLU A 57 -25.12 65.63 -10.35
C GLU A 57 -25.47 65.09 -11.76
N LEU A 58 -24.57 64.33 -12.39
CA LEU A 58 -24.77 63.80 -13.75
C LEU A 58 -25.45 62.41 -13.74
N PRO A 59 -26.33 62.10 -14.72
CA PRO A 59 -27.12 60.85 -14.75
C PRO A 59 -26.30 59.60 -15.10
N GLN A 60 -25.10 59.74 -15.67
CA GLN A 60 -24.17 58.65 -15.93
C GLN A 60 -22.85 58.87 -15.20
N ARG A 61 -22.44 57.87 -14.40
CA ARG A 61 -21.26 57.96 -13.53
C ARG A 61 -20.33 56.76 -13.71
N ARG A 62 -19.02 57.02 -13.59
CA ARG A 62 -17.97 56.00 -13.59
C ARG A 62 -17.46 55.81 -12.16
N VAL A 63 -17.64 54.61 -11.62
CA VAL A 63 -17.10 54.20 -10.32
C VAL A 63 -15.87 53.33 -10.56
N ARG A 64 -14.79 53.57 -9.82
CA ARG A 64 -13.62 52.68 -9.79
C ARG A 64 -13.60 51.94 -8.47
N ILE A 65 -13.40 50.63 -8.54
CA ILE A 65 -13.30 49.77 -7.36
C ILE A 65 -11.93 49.13 -7.40
N HIS A 66 -11.14 49.36 -6.36
CA HIS A 66 -9.84 48.73 -6.13
C HIS A 66 -10.01 47.70 -5.01
N GLU A 67 -9.75 46.44 -5.32
CA GLU A 67 -9.80 45.34 -4.36
C GLU A 67 -8.38 44.83 -4.14
N HIS A 68 -7.93 44.82 -2.89
CA HIS A 68 -6.64 44.26 -2.49
C HIS A 68 -6.88 43.13 -1.49
N LYS A 69 -6.31 41.95 -1.77
CA LYS A 69 -6.41 40.76 -0.91
C LYS A 69 -5.02 40.24 -0.63
N SER A 70 -4.66 40.15 0.65
CA SER A 70 -3.44 39.49 1.09
C SER A 70 -3.78 38.10 1.63
N PHE A 71 -3.04 37.09 1.19
CA PHE A 71 -3.23 35.71 1.60
C PHE A 71 -1.94 35.17 2.24
N GLU A 72 -2.10 34.48 3.36
CA GLU A 72 -1.09 33.56 3.87
C GLU A 72 -1.21 32.27 3.06
N VAL A 73 -0.12 31.88 2.41
CA VAL A 73 -0.05 30.65 1.60
C VAL A 73 0.81 29.67 2.36
N THR A 74 0.22 28.53 2.70
CA THR A 74 0.93 27.43 3.35
C THR A 74 0.88 26.22 2.43
N ASP A 75 2.05 25.77 2.02
CA ASP A 75 2.21 24.57 1.20
C ASP A 75 2.33 23.35 2.13
N PHE A 76 1.47 22.36 1.92
CA PHE A 76 1.51 21.10 2.63
C PHE A 76 1.89 19.98 1.67
N GLU A 77 2.96 19.27 2.02
CA GLU A 77 3.36 18.03 1.38
C GLU A 77 2.83 16.85 2.23
N VAL A 78 1.67 16.30 1.84
CA VAL A 78 1.05 15.20 2.60
C VAL A 78 1.28 13.89 1.86
N THR A 79 2.07 13.00 2.48
CA THR A 79 2.21 11.62 2.00
C THR A 79 1.20 10.74 2.73
N ARG A 80 0.23 10.19 2.01
CA ARG A 80 -0.72 9.22 2.58
C ARG A 80 -0.29 7.80 2.26
N HIS A 81 -0.08 7.01 3.32
CA HIS A 81 0.16 5.57 3.22
C HIS A 81 -1.16 4.83 3.47
N TYR A 82 -1.68 4.20 2.42
CA TYR A 82 -2.85 3.33 2.53
C TYR A 82 -2.40 1.88 2.65
N ASP A 83 -2.64 1.29 3.83
CA ASP A 83 -2.51 -0.14 4.02
C ASP A 83 -3.73 -0.85 3.46
N ARG A 84 -3.51 -1.74 2.51
CA ARG A 84 -4.59 -2.47 1.85
C ARG A 84 -5.04 -3.62 2.73
N TYR A 85 -6.00 -3.34 3.62
CA TYR A 85 -6.61 -4.34 4.48
C TYR A 85 -7.54 -5.27 3.67
N THR A 86 -7.33 -6.58 3.78
CA THR A 86 -8.30 -7.57 3.29
C THR A 86 -9.08 -8.13 4.48
N PRO A 87 -10.44 -8.22 4.45
CA PRO A 87 -11.21 -8.66 5.61
C PRO A 87 -10.84 -10.05 6.17
N TYR A 88 -10.23 -10.90 5.34
CA TYR A 88 -9.77 -12.24 5.70
C TYR A 88 -8.26 -12.32 5.98
N GLN A 89 -7.56 -11.18 6.01
CA GLN A 89 -6.13 -11.09 6.34
C GLN A 89 -5.72 -11.85 7.61
N PRO A 90 -6.43 -11.73 8.76
CA PRO A 90 -6.03 -12.47 9.96
C PRO A 90 -6.14 -13.99 9.76
N TRP A 91 -7.12 -14.47 9.00
CA TRP A 91 -7.24 -15.90 8.68
C TRP A 91 -6.10 -16.39 7.79
N ARG A 92 -5.66 -15.54 6.86
CA ARG A 92 -4.52 -15.79 5.97
C ARG A 92 -3.20 -15.87 6.73
N GLU A 93 -2.94 -14.90 7.60
CA GLU A 93 -1.73 -14.84 8.43
C GLU A 93 -1.57 -16.09 9.32
N ILE A 94 -2.68 -16.65 9.82
CA ILE A 94 -2.68 -17.85 10.68
C ILE A 94 -2.03 -19.07 10.00
N TYR A 95 -2.19 -19.25 8.69
CA TYR A 95 -1.57 -20.40 7.99
C TYR A 95 -0.34 -20.02 7.17
N GLU A 96 -0.26 -18.79 6.64
CA GLU A 96 0.89 -18.38 5.80
C GLU A 96 2.16 -18.14 6.61
N ILE A 97 2.06 -17.52 7.80
CA ILE A 97 3.24 -17.26 8.63
C ILE A 97 3.88 -18.57 9.10
N PRO A 98 3.15 -19.55 9.67
CA PRO A 98 3.74 -20.83 10.06
C PRO A 98 4.27 -21.62 8.87
N LEU A 99 3.54 -21.65 7.75
CA LEU A 99 4.00 -22.34 6.54
C LEU A 99 5.25 -21.69 5.96
N GLY A 100 5.31 -20.36 5.98
CA GLY A 100 6.47 -19.56 5.57
C GLY A 100 7.69 -19.86 6.43
N ALA A 101 7.52 -19.90 7.76
CA ALA A 101 8.58 -20.29 8.68
C ALA A 101 9.13 -21.69 8.40
N VAL A 102 8.24 -22.67 8.18
CA VAL A 102 8.61 -24.04 7.82
C VAL A 102 9.38 -24.07 6.49
N ALA A 103 8.91 -23.33 5.48
CA ALA A 103 9.56 -23.24 4.18
C ALA A 103 10.96 -22.63 4.26
N VAL A 104 11.16 -21.57 5.08
CA VAL A 104 12.50 -20.99 5.32
C VAL A 104 13.43 -22.03 5.95
N VAL A 105 12.99 -22.70 7.04
CA VAL A 105 13.82 -23.70 7.73
C VAL A 105 14.18 -24.85 6.80
N ALA A 106 13.21 -25.36 6.04
CA ALA A 106 13.43 -26.43 5.08
C ALA A 106 14.36 -26.01 3.93
N GLY A 107 14.22 -24.79 3.39
CA GLY A 107 15.10 -24.26 2.35
C GLY A 107 16.53 -24.03 2.84
N VAL A 108 16.72 -23.56 4.08
CA VAL A 108 18.04 -23.46 4.72
C VAL A 108 18.64 -24.86 4.90
N GLY A 109 17.86 -25.82 5.41
CA GLY A 109 18.29 -27.21 5.56
C GLY A 109 18.70 -27.83 4.22
N ALA A 110 17.91 -27.61 3.16
CA ALA A 110 18.22 -28.06 1.82
C ALA A 110 19.51 -27.45 1.28
N ASN A 111 19.80 -26.17 1.56
CA ASN A 111 21.09 -25.56 1.19
C ASN A 111 22.27 -26.21 1.92
N VAL A 112 22.14 -26.51 3.21
CA VAL A 112 23.17 -27.23 3.98
C VAL A 112 23.41 -28.61 3.37
N VAL A 113 22.35 -29.36 3.05
CA VAL A 113 22.45 -30.66 2.38
C VAL A 113 23.07 -30.52 0.98
N ASN A 114 22.78 -29.43 0.26
CA ASN A 114 23.31 -29.19 -1.08
C ASN A 114 24.85 -29.06 -1.09
N VAL A 115 25.44 -28.51 -0.02
CA VAL A 115 26.90 -28.46 0.14
C VAL A 115 27.50 -29.87 0.12
N PHE A 116 26.89 -30.82 0.84
CA PHE A 116 27.33 -32.21 0.85
C PHE A 116 26.99 -32.94 -0.46
N ALA A 117 25.92 -32.54 -1.14
CA ALA A 117 25.52 -33.04 -2.44
C ALA A 117 26.30 -32.41 -3.61
N LEU A 118 27.35 -31.60 -3.33
CA LEU A 118 28.18 -30.91 -4.32
C LEU A 118 27.39 -30.01 -5.30
N GLY A 119 26.28 -29.42 -4.83
CA GLY A 119 25.47 -28.52 -5.64
C GLY A 119 24.46 -29.22 -6.56
N ASN A 120 24.22 -30.52 -6.42
CA ASN A 120 23.32 -31.28 -7.29
C ASN A 120 21.82 -31.17 -6.94
N LEU A 121 21.45 -30.42 -5.89
CA LEU A 121 20.03 -30.22 -5.57
C LEU A 121 19.40 -29.13 -6.45
N PRO A 122 18.13 -29.29 -6.86
CA PRO A 122 17.40 -28.28 -7.61
C PRO A 122 17.30 -26.95 -6.86
N GLU A 123 17.36 -25.84 -7.61
CA GLU A 123 17.12 -24.49 -7.06
C GLU A 123 15.71 -24.36 -6.44
N SER A 124 14.75 -25.11 -6.97
CA SER A 124 13.39 -25.18 -6.48
C SER A 124 13.25 -25.73 -5.06
N MET A 125 14.25 -26.45 -4.54
CA MET A 125 14.25 -26.97 -3.16
C MET A 125 15.12 -26.13 -2.22
N THR A 126 15.99 -25.29 -2.76
CA THR A 126 16.98 -24.53 -2.00
C THR A 126 16.59 -23.06 -1.95
N ARG A 127 16.81 -22.32 -3.04
CA ARG A 127 16.61 -20.88 -3.13
C ARG A 127 15.14 -20.50 -3.17
N ASP A 128 14.33 -21.22 -3.94
CA ASP A 128 12.92 -20.85 -4.14
C ASP A 128 12.09 -21.08 -2.87
N TRP A 129 12.40 -22.11 -2.08
CA TRP A 129 11.75 -22.34 -0.77
C TRP A 129 12.07 -21.25 0.23
N ILE A 130 13.29 -20.69 0.22
CA ILE A 130 13.64 -19.56 1.07
C ILE A 130 12.87 -18.31 0.62
N HIS A 131 12.85 -18.00 -0.69
CA HIS A 131 12.11 -16.86 -1.21
C HIS A 131 10.61 -16.95 -0.88
N TYR A 132 10.03 -18.12 -1.10
CA TYR A 132 8.63 -18.39 -0.77
C TYR A 132 8.37 -18.29 0.74
N GLY A 133 9.26 -18.84 1.56
CA GLY A 133 9.13 -18.79 3.00
C GLY A 133 9.19 -17.36 3.55
N VAL A 134 10.11 -16.54 3.04
CA VAL A 134 10.20 -15.11 3.41
C VAL A 134 8.95 -14.34 2.97
N ALA A 135 8.41 -14.63 1.79
CA ALA A 135 7.14 -14.04 1.36
C ALA A 135 5.97 -14.44 2.27
N GLY A 136 5.92 -15.71 2.73
CA GLY A 136 4.89 -16.17 3.66
C GLY A 136 5.00 -15.59 5.08
N LEU A 137 6.20 -15.21 5.51
CA LEU A 137 6.42 -14.51 6.79
C LEU A 137 5.93 -13.05 6.78
N LYS A 138 5.73 -12.47 5.59
CA LYS A 138 5.21 -11.11 5.40
C LYS A 138 4.15 -11.10 4.28
N PRO A 139 2.97 -11.70 4.56
CA PRO A 139 1.96 -12.00 3.54
C PRO A 139 1.23 -10.78 2.96
#